data_AF-A0A354F2R2-F1
#
_entry.id   AF-A0A354F2R2-F1
#
_cell.length_a   1.000
_cell.length_b   1.000
_cell.length_c   1.000
_cell.angle_alpha   90.00
_cell.angle_beta   90.00
_cell.angle_gamma   90.00
#
_symmetry.space_group_name_H-M   'P 1'
#
loop_
_entity.id
_entity.type
_entity.pdbx_description
1 polymer ?
#
loop_
_entity_poly.entity_id
_entity_poly.type
_entity_poly.pdbx_seq_one_letter_code
_entity_poly.pdbx_strand_id
1 'polypeptide(L)'
;MKDRIFEEKRGLLGKIFSNNLYILFKTALIHDINNIAFIAPLERTMESIENLLDMTNSFSLRLIQEYLFIDDIKIKVDIENFMASMFLIEEMKIRGIGSLTFNSEISLPELKRFIYA
;
A
#
# COMPACT_ATOMS: atom_id res chain seq x y z
N MET A 1 11.09 -23.74 -6.88
CA MET A 1 10.14 -23.92 -5.74
C MET A 1 10.22 -22.78 -4.73
N LYS A 2 11.43 -22.34 -4.32
CA LYS A 2 11.61 -21.15 -3.46
C LYS A 2 11.02 -19.87 -4.07
N ASP A 3 11.18 -19.66 -5.38
CA ASP A 3 10.72 -18.43 -6.05
C ASP A 3 9.19 -18.31 -6.07
N ARG A 4 8.49 -19.42 -6.34
CA ARG A 4 7.02 -19.44 -6.30
C ARG A 4 6.45 -19.13 -4.92
N ILE A 5 7.04 -19.67 -3.85
CA ILE A 5 6.61 -19.39 -2.47
C ILE A 5 6.86 -17.92 -2.13
N PHE A 6 7.99 -17.37 -2.59
CA PHE A 6 8.29 -15.95 -2.45
C PHE A 6 7.25 -15.09 -3.17
N GLU A 7 6.93 -15.40 -4.43
CA GLU A 7 5.93 -14.67 -5.23
C GLU A 7 4.53 -14.72 -4.60
N GLU A 8 4.09 -15.90 -4.17
CA GLU A 8 2.80 -16.09 -3.49
C GLU A 8 2.74 -15.27 -2.19
N LYS A 9 3.80 -15.33 -1.37
CA LYS A 9 3.90 -14.53 -0.13
C LYS A 9 3.90 -13.03 -0.42
N ARG A 10 4.64 -12.59 -1.43
CA ARG A 10 4.75 -11.19 -1.82
C ARG A 10 3.42 -10.64 -2.33
N GLY A 11 2.70 -11.42 -3.15
CA GLY A 11 1.37 -11.08 -3.63
C GLY A 11 0.36 -10.95 -2.47
N LEU A 12 0.42 -11.84 -1.48
CA LEU A 12 -0.42 -11.76 -0.29
C LEU A 12 -0.12 -10.50 0.54
N LEU A 13 1.15 -10.22 0.82
CA LEU A 13 1.54 -9.00 1.53
C LEU A 13 1.14 -7.73 0.76
N GLY A 14 1.24 -7.75 -0.57
CA GLY A 14 0.78 -6.66 -1.42
C GLY A 14 -0.72 -6.41 -1.34
N LYS A 15 -1.52 -7.47 -1.26
CA LYS A 15 -2.97 -7.37 -1.02
C LYS A 15 -3.27 -6.72 0.34
N ILE A 16 -2.58 -7.16 1.40
CA ILE A 16 -2.74 -6.61 2.75
C ILE A 16 -2.36 -5.13 2.79
N PHE A 17 -1.17 -4.80 2.26
CA PHE A 17 -0.69 -3.43 2.17
C PHE A 17 -1.65 -2.51 1.40
N SER A 18 -2.13 -2.94 0.23
CA SER A 18 -3.08 -2.16 -0.58
C SER A 18 -4.39 -1.89 0.16
N ASN A 19 -4.91 -2.89 0.90
CA ASN A 19 -6.09 -2.73 1.73
C ASN A 19 -5.86 -1.75 2.88
N ASN A 20 -4.73 -1.86 3.59
CA ASN A 20 -4.38 -0.96 4.69
C ASN A 20 -4.22 0.48 4.19
N LEU A 21 -3.53 0.67 3.06
CA LEU A 21 -3.34 1.97 2.44
C LEU A 21 -4.67 2.59 2.00
N TYR A 22 -5.58 1.80 1.42
CA TYR A 22 -6.95 2.24 1.10
C TYR A 22 -7.70 2.73 2.35
N ILE A 23 -7.69 1.93 3.43
CA ILE A 23 -8.36 2.30 4.69
C ILE A 23 -7.73 3.58 5.26
N LEU A 24 -6.41 3.71 5.20
CA LEU A 24 -5.68 4.89 5.68
C LEU A 24 -6.11 6.16 4.93
N PHE A 25 -6.13 6.11 3.59
CA PHE A 25 -6.61 7.23 2.77
C PHE A 25 -8.07 7.56 3.06
N LYS A 26 -8.96 6.55 3.09
CA LYS A 26 -10.39 6.78 3.38
C LYS A 26 -10.60 7.41 4.75
N THR A 27 -9.82 7.00 5.74
CA THR A 27 -9.87 7.57 7.09
C THR A 27 -9.39 9.03 7.08
N ALA A 28 -8.29 9.33 6.38
CA ALA A 28 -7.75 10.69 6.24
C ALA A 28 -8.72 11.65 5.52
N LEU A 29 -9.53 11.15 4.57
CA LEU A 29 -10.54 11.97 3.90
C LEU A 29 -11.69 12.39 4.82
N ILE A 30 -11.92 11.67 5.92
CA ILE A 30 -13.04 11.88 6.85
C ILE A 30 -12.60 12.64 8.10
N HIS A 31 -11.36 12.42 8.54
CA HIS A 31 -10.86 12.89 9.83
C HIS A 31 -9.58 13.71 9.70
N ASP A 32 -9.35 14.60 10.67
CA ASP A 32 -8.09 15.34 10.78
C ASP A 32 -6.90 14.43 11.16
N ILE A 33 -5.70 14.92 10.85
CA ILE A 33 -4.40 14.29 11.09
C ILE A 33 -4.13 13.89 12.55
N ASN A 34 -4.83 14.46 13.51
CA ASN A 34 -4.72 14.12 14.94
C ASN A 34 -5.86 13.23 15.47
N ASN A 35 -6.75 12.75 14.60
CA ASN A 35 -7.86 11.92 15.02
C ASN A 35 -7.40 10.52 15.46
N ILE A 36 -7.93 10.03 16.57
CA ILE A 36 -7.61 8.70 17.10
C ILE A 36 -7.97 7.57 16.12
N ALA A 37 -9.01 7.75 15.31
CA ALA A 37 -9.42 6.80 14.28
C ALA A 37 -8.39 6.68 13.14
N PHE A 38 -7.53 7.70 12.95
CA PHE A 38 -6.45 7.70 11.95
C PHE A 38 -5.20 6.95 12.43
N ILE A 39 -4.93 6.93 13.74
CA ILE A 39 -3.73 6.32 14.32
C ILE A 39 -3.65 4.82 14.01
N ALA A 40 -4.72 4.06 14.26
CA ALA A 40 -4.70 2.62 14.06
C ALA A 40 -4.55 2.18 12.58
N PRO A 41 -5.22 2.81 11.59
CA PRO A 41 -4.91 2.59 10.17
C PRO A 41 -3.47 2.96 9.79
N LEU A 42 -2.92 4.04 10.37
CA LEU A 42 -1.56 4.48 10.09
C LEU A 42 -0.53 3.44 10.55
N GLU A 43 -0.66 2.97 11.78
CA GLU A 43 0.20 1.92 12.36
C GLU A 43 0.10 0.60 11.58
N ARG A 44 -1.12 0.16 11.24
CA ARG A 44 -1.30 -1.06 10.42
C ARG A 44 -0.69 -0.94 9.01
N THR A 45 -0.75 0.25 8.42
CA THR A 45 -0.12 0.50 7.13
C THR A 45 1.40 0.44 7.26
N MET A 46 1.96 1.06 8.31
CA MET A 46 3.39 0.99 8.61
C MET A 46 3.85 -0.46 8.83
N GLU A 47 3.13 -1.26 9.62
CA GLU A 47 3.42 -2.68 9.83
C GLU A 47 3.42 -3.45 8.50
N SER A 48 2.46 -3.18 7.60
CA SER A 48 2.45 -3.82 6.28
C SER A 48 3.60 -3.38 5.36
N ILE A 49 4.08 -2.14 5.50
CA ILE A 49 5.27 -1.64 4.82
C ILE A 49 6.51 -2.37 5.35
N GLU A 50 6.66 -2.48 6.66
CA GLU A 50 7.76 -3.21 7.31
C GLU A 50 7.80 -4.68 6.88
N ASN A 51 6.67 -5.38 6.86
CA ASN A 51 6.60 -6.76 6.38
C ASN A 51 7.04 -6.94 4.92
N LEU A 52 6.80 -5.93 4.07
CA LEU A 52 7.30 -5.92 2.70
C LEU A 52 8.80 -5.60 2.67
N LEU A 53 9.28 -4.70 3.51
CA LEU A 53 10.70 -4.34 3.59
C LEU A 53 11.58 -5.45 4.18
N ASP A 54 11.03 -6.29 5.07
CA ASP A 54 11.77 -7.44 5.65
C ASP A 54 12.18 -8.47 4.60
N MET A 55 11.47 -8.53 3.47
CA MET A 55 11.81 -9.41 2.35
C MET A 55 12.82 -8.79 1.39
N THR A 56 12.89 -7.45 1.34
CA THR A 56 13.63 -6.66 0.35
C THR A 56 13.89 -5.24 0.90
N ASN A 57 15.10 -4.69 0.80
CA ASN A 57 15.41 -3.34 1.33
C ASN A 57 14.54 -2.19 0.78
N SER A 58 13.83 -2.41 -0.32
CA SER A 58 12.87 -1.49 -0.90
C SER A 58 11.76 -2.25 -1.62
N PHE A 59 10.59 -1.65 -1.76
CA PHE A 59 9.53 -2.16 -2.63
C PHE A 59 8.75 -1.04 -3.32
N SER A 60 8.06 -1.40 -4.39
CA SER A 60 7.24 -0.46 -5.15
C SER A 60 5.80 -0.95 -5.31
N LEU A 61 4.83 -0.08 -5.01
CA LEU A 61 3.47 -0.21 -5.54
C LEU A 61 3.45 0.47 -6.90
N ARG A 62 3.12 -0.27 -7.97
CA ARG A 62 3.14 0.23 -9.34
C ARG A 62 1.78 0.09 -10.00
N LEU A 63 1.39 1.14 -10.71
CA LEU A 63 0.25 1.13 -11.61
C LEU A 63 0.76 0.88 -13.03
N ILE A 64 0.42 -0.27 -13.61
CA ILE A 64 0.70 -0.57 -15.01
C ILE A 64 -0.65 -0.82 -15.68
N GLN A 65 -1.05 0.11 -16.56
CA GLN A 65 -2.38 0.15 -17.17
C GLN A 65 -3.48 0.23 -16.08
N GLU A 66 -4.24 -0.84 -15.90
CA GLU A 66 -5.37 -0.96 -14.95
C GLU A 66 -5.07 -1.93 -13.79
N TYR A 67 -3.79 -2.22 -13.56
CA TYR A 67 -3.39 -3.24 -12.61
C TYR A 67 -2.34 -2.72 -11.65
N LEU A 68 -2.53 -3.07 -10.37
CA LEU A 68 -1.56 -2.82 -9.33
C LEU A 68 -0.58 -3.98 -9.23
N PHE A 69 0.69 -3.64 -9.00
CA PHE A 69 1.77 -4.58 -8.77
C PHE A 69 2.53 -4.19 -7.51
N ILE A 70 2.95 -5.18 -6.72
CA ILE A 70 4.06 -5.02 -5.79
C ILE A 70 5.31 -5.55 -6.48
N ASP A 71 6.24 -4.65 -6.75
CA ASP A 71 7.37 -4.92 -7.62
C ASP A 71 6.87 -5.55 -8.92
N ASP A 72 7.41 -6.70 -9.32
CA ASP A 72 7.01 -7.39 -10.55
C ASP A 72 5.78 -8.30 -10.39
N ILE A 73 5.15 -8.31 -9.21
CA ILE A 73 4.08 -9.25 -8.87
C ILE A 73 2.74 -8.55 -8.89
N LYS A 74 1.89 -8.98 -9.82
CA LYS A 74 0.52 -8.48 -9.97
C LYS A 74 -0.30 -8.80 -8.72
N ILE A 75 -0.93 -7.79 -8.14
CA ILE A 75 -1.89 -7.98 -7.05
C ILE A 75 -3.15 -8.61 -7.66
N LYS A 76 -3.48 -9.84 -7.22
CA LYS A 76 -4.70 -10.51 -7.65
C LYS A 76 -5.91 -9.77 -7.06
N VAL A 77 -6.82 -9.32 -7.92
CA VAL A 77 -8.08 -8.70 -7.52
C VAL A 77 -9.13 -9.78 -7.30
N ASP A 78 -9.78 -9.73 -6.15
CA ASP A 78 -10.93 -10.53 -5.76
C ASP A 78 -11.92 -9.67 -4.98
N ILE A 79 -13.00 -10.27 -4.47
CA ILE A 79 -14.10 -9.55 -3.80
C ILE A 79 -13.59 -8.77 -2.57
N GLU A 80 -12.57 -9.27 -1.86
CA GLU A 80 -12.11 -8.67 -0.61
C GLU A 80 -11.28 -7.40 -0.82
N ASN A 81 -10.52 -7.31 -1.93
CA ASN A 81 -9.66 -6.17 -2.23
C ASN A 81 -10.10 -5.36 -3.45
N PHE A 82 -11.28 -5.65 -4.02
CA PHE A 82 -11.79 -4.94 -5.18
C PHE A 82 -11.85 -3.42 -4.95
N MET A 83 -12.49 -2.99 -3.85
CA MET A 83 -12.66 -1.58 -3.51
C MET A 83 -11.32 -0.88 -3.30
N ALA A 84 -10.38 -1.52 -2.59
CA ALA A 84 -9.05 -0.98 -2.38
C ALA A 84 -8.28 -0.82 -3.69
N SER A 85 -8.34 -1.84 -4.56
CA SER A 85 -7.65 -1.82 -5.85
C SER A 85 -8.17 -0.70 -6.74
N MET A 86 -9.50 -0.58 -6.88
CA MET A 86 -10.11 0.45 -7.72
C MET A 86 -9.79 1.85 -7.20
N PHE A 87 -9.94 2.06 -5.88
CA PHE A 87 -9.62 3.34 -5.25
C PHE A 87 -8.16 3.75 -5.49
N LEU A 88 -7.20 2.85 -5.26
CA LEU A 88 -5.78 3.16 -5.43
C LEU A 88 -5.42 3.42 -6.90
N ILE A 89 -6.01 2.67 -7.84
CA ILE A 89 -5.83 2.92 -9.27
C ILE A 89 -6.33 4.32 -9.64
N GLU A 90 -7.53 4.71 -9.19
CA GLU A 90 -8.10 6.02 -9.46
C GLU A 90 -7.27 7.15 -8.84
N GLU A 91 -6.89 7.04 -7.56
CA GLU A 91 -6.05 8.02 -6.88
C GLU A 91 -4.70 8.20 -7.57
N MET A 92 -4.03 7.10 -7.93
CA MET A 92 -2.76 7.14 -8.66
C MET A 92 -2.92 7.80 -10.03
N LYS A 93 -4.00 7.52 -10.77
CA LYS A 93 -4.28 8.16 -12.06
C LYS A 93 -4.56 9.65 -11.95
N ILE A 94 -5.44 10.05 -11.02
CA ILE A 94 -5.81 11.46 -10.83
C ILE A 94 -4.58 12.29 -10.45
N ARG A 95 -3.65 11.71 -9.68
CA ARG A 95 -2.40 12.36 -9.28
C ARG A 95 -1.27 12.21 -10.30
N GLY A 96 -1.47 11.47 -11.40
CA GLY A 96 -0.41 11.21 -12.40
C GLY A 96 0.77 10.39 -11.86
N ILE A 97 0.54 9.57 -10.84
CA ILE A 97 1.55 8.76 -10.15
C ILE A 97 1.58 7.34 -10.75
N GLY A 98 2.70 6.97 -11.37
CA GLY A 98 2.90 5.60 -11.88
C GLY A 98 3.40 4.62 -10.81
N SER A 99 4.08 5.10 -9.77
CA SER A 99 4.61 4.25 -8.70
C SER A 99 4.81 5.01 -7.39
N LEU A 100 4.59 4.31 -6.28
CA LEU A 100 5.03 4.68 -4.95
C LEU A 100 6.14 3.71 -4.52
N THR A 101 7.31 4.24 -4.14
CA THR A 101 8.46 3.44 -3.71
C THR A 101 8.73 3.67 -2.23
N PHE A 102 8.93 2.59 -1.50
CA PHE A 102 9.17 2.56 -0.06
C PHE A 102 10.55 1.97 0.19
N ASN A 103 11.34 2.63 1.05
CA ASN A 103 12.69 2.22 1.42
C ASN A 103 12.74 1.93 2.93
N SER A 104 13.77 1.20 3.37
CA SER A 104 13.99 0.78 4.76
C SER A 104 14.06 1.91 5.80
N GLU A 105 14.20 3.17 5.39
CA GLU A 105 14.31 4.32 6.29
C GLU A 105 12.97 5.06 6.52
N ILE A 106 11.87 4.55 5.97
CA ILE A 106 10.56 5.17 6.15
C ILE A 106 10.15 5.23 7.63
N SER A 107 9.53 6.35 8.02
CA SER A 107 9.05 6.55 9.39
C SER A 107 7.55 6.82 9.45
N LEU A 108 6.93 6.51 10.58
CA LEU A 108 5.50 6.76 10.81
C LEU A 108 5.12 8.26 10.66
N PRO A 109 5.94 9.23 11.12
CA PRO A 109 5.70 10.66 10.84
C PRO A 109 5.79 11.01 9.35
N GLU A 110 6.67 10.35 8.59
CA GLU A 110 6.79 10.55 7.14
C GLU A 110 5.58 10.01 6.40
N LEU A 111 5.16 8.78 6.70
CA LEU A 111 3.94 8.19 6.15
C LEU A 111 2.72 9.07 6.49
N LYS A 112 2.63 9.55 7.73
CA LYS A 112 1.58 10.48 8.16
C LYS A 112 1.56 11.75 7.32
N ARG A 113 2.71 12.38 7.04
CA ARG A 113 2.80 13.56 6.17
C ARG A 113 2.41 13.25 4.74
N PHE A 114 2.86 12.11 4.19
CA PHE A 114 2.56 11.68 2.83
C PHE A 114 1.05 11.56 2.58
N ILE A 115 0.30 11.01 3.54
CA ILE A 115 -1.16 10.81 3.39
C ILE A 115 -1.94 12.12 3.32
N TYR A 116 -1.45 13.20 3.94
CA TYR A 116 -2.10 14.52 3.94
C TYR A 116 -1.52 15.49 2.89
N ALA A 117 -0.64 15.02 2.00
CA ALA A 117 -0.04 15.81 0.93
C ALA A 117 -0.93 15.88 -0.32
#